data_AF-A0A9K3D988-F1
#
_entry.id   AF-A0A9K3D988-F1
#
_cell.length_a   1.000
_cell.length_b   1.000
_cell.length_c   1.000
_cell.angle_alpha   90.00
_cell.angle_beta   90.00
_cell.angle_gamma   90.00
#
_symmetry.space_group_name_H-M   'P 1'
#
loop_
_entity.id
_entity.type
_entity.pdbx_description
1 polymer ?
#
loop_
_entity_poly.entity_id
_entity_poly.type
_entity_poly.pdbx_seq_one_letter_code
_entity_poly.pdbx_strand_id
1 'polypeptide(L)'
;MPKTSIEGLKGVNSLVDAAYKRDRESYDLAALLSASYSDQYTHADSFSVDQVVPLPDALRDQLQNVQARSYMGVLPEINRAWLSVDNVLYLWEPLAPQ
;
A
#
# COMPACT_ATOMS: atom_id res chain seq x y z
N MET A 1 -9.96 -47.37 14.60
CA MET A 1 -9.67 -46.04 15.19
C MET A 1 -8.19 -45.74 14.94
N PRO A 2 -7.81 -44.95 13.91
CA PRO A 2 -6.41 -44.66 13.66
C PRO A 2 -5.92 -43.63 14.69
N LYS A 3 -4.91 -44.00 15.48
CA LYS A 3 -4.19 -43.08 16.34
C LYS A 3 -3.33 -42.19 15.46
N THR A 4 -3.84 -41.02 15.08
CA THR A 4 -3.04 -39.98 14.43
C THR A 4 -1.92 -39.60 15.39
N SER A 5 -0.71 -40.00 15.03
CA SER A 5 0.44 -40.07 15.92
C SER A 5 0.82 -38.68 16.45
N ILE A 6 0.82 -38.54 17.78
CA ILE A 6 1.20 -37.31 18.52
C ILE A 6 2.62 -36.85 18.13
N GLU A 7 3.48 -37.77 17.70
CA GLU A 7 4.84 -37.46 17.23
C GLU A 7 4.84 -36.74 15.88
N GLY A 8 3.90 -37.06 14.99
CA GLY A 8 3.72 -36.34 13.74
C GLY A 8 3.30 -34.88 13.98
N LEU A 9 2.44 -34.64 14.97
CA LEU A 9 2.02 -33.29 15.37
C LEU A 9 3.18 -32.47 15.97
N LYS A 10 4.07 -33.11 16.75
CA LYS A 10 5.28 -32.46 17.27
C LYS A 10 6.28 -32.11 16.18
N GLY A 11 6.47 -33.01 15.21
CA GLY A 11 7.31 -32.76 14.04
C GLY A 11 6.80 -31.57 13.22
N VAL A 12 5.50 -31.51 12.95
CA VAL A 12 4.87 -30.41 12.22
C VAL A 12 4.99 -29.08 12.97
N ASN A 13 4.73 -29.05 14.29
CA ASN A 13 4.90 -27.81 15.07
C ASN A 13 6.35 -27.30 15.03
N SER A 14 7.34 -28.20 15.14
CA SER A 14 8.75 -27.79 15.09
C SER A 14 9.15 -27.20 13.72
N LEU A 15 8.53 -27.67 12.63
CA LEU A 15 8.74 -27.12 11.30
C LEU A 15 8.10 -25.75 11.14
N VAL A 16 6.89 -25.57 11.68
CA VAL A 16 6.20 -24.26 11.71
C VAL A 16 7.01 -23.26 12.53
N ASP A 17 7.49 -23.64 13.71
CA ASP A 17 8.31 -22.79 14.58
C ASP A 17 9.63 -22.39 13.90
N ALA A 18 10.26 -23.34 13.19
CA ALA A 18 11.47 -23.07 12.42
C ALA A 18 11.24 -22.13 11.24
N ALA A 19 10.10 -22.25 10.53
CA ALA A 19 9.72 -21.35 9.45
C ALA A 19 9.39 -19.95 9.98
N TYR A 20 8.60 -19.87 11.05
CA TYR A 20 8.27 -18.61 11.72
C TYR A 20 9.53 -17.88 12.22
N LYS A 21 10.48 -18.61 12.81
CA LYS A 21 11.75 -18.03 13.25
C LYS A 21 12.54 -17.46 12.07
N ARG A 22 12.56 -18.15 10.93
CA ARG A 22 13.23 -17.71 9.71
C ARG A 22 12.58 -16.46 9.11
N ASP A 23 11.25 -16.42 9.02
CA ASP A 23 10.53 -15.26 8.46
C ASP A 23 10.68 -14.01 9.34
N ARG A 24 10.79 -14.20 10.66
CA ARG A 24 11.04 -13.11 11.61
C ARG A 24 12.46 -12.55 11.49
N GLU A 25 13.42 -13.36 11.06
CA GLU A 25 14.78 -12.94 10.72
C GLU A 25 14.81 -12.33 9.30
N SER A 26 13.91 -11.36 9.04
CA SER A 26 13.89 -10.62 7.78
C SER A 26 15.16 -9.78 7.63
N TYR A 27 15.65 -9.64 6.39
CA TYR A 27 16.80 -8.80 6.09
C TYR A 27 16.61 -7.36 6.58
N ASP A 28 17.66 -6.78 7.17
CA ASP A 28 17.67 -5.36 7.53
C ASP A 28 17.82 -4.51 6.26
N LEU A 29 16.75 -3.79 5.92
CA LEU A 29 16.73 -2.89 4.76
C LEU A 29 17.74 -1.76 4.89
N ALA A 30 18.02 -1.29 6.10
CA ALA A 30 19.01 -0.22 6.31
C ALA A 30 20.43 -0.72 5.98
N ALA A 31 20.79 -1.94 6.39
CA ALA A 31 22.04 -2.56 6.02
C ALA A 31 22.17 -2.78 4.50
N LEU A 32 21.09 -3.22 3.83
CA LEU A 32 21.08 -3.40 2.37
C LEU A 32 21.25 -2.08 1.62
N LEU A 33 20.61 -1.01 2.07
CA LEU A 33 20.72 0.33 1.49
C LEU A 33 22.05 1.03 1.83
N SER A 34 22.75 0.58 2.87
CA SER A 34 24.06 1.13 3.26
C SER A 34 25.20 0.69 2.34
N ALA A 35 25.01 -0.39 1.58
CA ALA A 35 25.91 -0.76 0.51
C ALA A 35 25.85 0.29 -0.61
N SER A 36 26.94 0.47 -1.36
CA SER A 36 26.93 1.28 -2.59
C SER A 36 25.75 0.87 -3.49
N TYR A 37 25.17 1.82 -4.21
CA TYR A 37 24.00 1.61 -5.07
C TYR A 37 24.14 0.34 -5.92
N SER A 38 23.04 -0.40 -6.07
CA SER A 38 22.96 -1.54 -6.97
C SER A 38 22.30 -1.11 -8.28
N ASP A 39 22.94 -1.39 -9.41
CA ASP A 39 22.37 -1.18 -10.75
C ASP A 39 21.55 -2.38 -11.24
N GLN A 40 21.25 -3.35 -10.36
CA GLN A 40 20.46 -4.53 -10.70
C GLN A 40 18.96 -4.26 -10.60
N TYR A 41 18.39 -3.68 -11.66
CA TYR A 41 16.95 -3.52 -11.78
C TYR A 41 16.35 -4.69 -12.58
N THR A 42 15.39 -5.38 -11.98
CA THR A 42 14.53 -6.32 -12.72
C THR A 42 13.19 -5.65 -12.99
N HIS A 43 12.73 -5.68 -14.24
CA HIS A 43 11.34 -5.36 -14.55
C HIS A 43 10.47 -6.51 -14.07
N ALA A 44 10.12 -6.47 -12.79
CA ALA A 44 9.11 -7.33 -12.22
C ALA A 44 7.77 -6.60 -12.30
N ASP A 45 6.74 -7.30 -12.77
CA ASP A 45 5.34 -6.83 -12.74
C ASP A 45 4.79 -6.86 -11.30
N SER A 46 5.51 -6.22 -10.37
CA SER A 46 5.20 -6.18 -8.94
C SER A 46 3.97 -5.32 -8.63
N PHE A 47 3.62 -4.41 -9.55
CA PHE A 47 2.47 -3.52 -9.43
C PHE A 47 1.64 -3.60 -10.69
N SER A 48 0.32 -3.62 -10.52
CA SER A 48 -0.64 -3.48 -11.61
C SER A 48 -1.65 -2.40 -11.23
N VAL A 49 -2.18 -1.71 -12.25
CA VAL A 49 -3.24 -0.72 -12.05
C VAL A 49 -4.53 -1.49 -11.87
N ASP A 50 -5.04 -1.52 -10.64
CA ASP A 50 -6.33 -2.16 -10.33
C ASP A 50 -7.50 -1.31 -10.84
N GLN A 51 -7.48 -0.01 -10.56
CA GLN A 51 -8.57 0.89 -10.89
C GLN A 51 -8.11 2.34 -11.10
N VAL A 52 -8.87 3.06 -11.92
CA VAL A 52 -8.68 4.50 -12.15
C VAL A 52 -9.97 5.21 -11.76
N VAL A 53 -9.91 6.00 -10.68
CA VAL A 53 -11.05 6.76 -10.18
C VAL A 53 -10.97 8.20 -10.71
N PRO A 54 -11.94 8.67 -11.51
CA PRO A 54 -11.95 10.03 -12.01
C PRO A 54 -12.31 11.04 -10.93
N LEU A 55 -11.92 12.29 -11.13
CA LEU A 55 -12.37 13.42 -10.31
C LEU A 55 -13.90 13.57 -10.43
N PRO A 56 -14.65 13.71 -9.32
CA PRO A 56 -16.08 14.00 -9.35
C PRO A 56 -16.40 15.24 -10.16
N ASP A 57 -17.47 15.19 -10.96
CA ASP A 57 -17.83 16.29 -11.88
C ASP A 57 -18.10 17.61 -11.14
N ALA A 58 -18.74 17.54 -9.97
CA ALA A 58 -18.97 18.71 -9.14
C ALA A 58 -17.66 19.44 -8.77
N LEU A 59 -16.55 18.72 -8.60
CA LEU A 59 -15.24 19.32 -8.31
C LEU A 59 -14.53 19.79 -9.58
N ARG A 60 -14.75 19.10 -10.70
CA ARG A 60 -14.25 19.50 -12.03
C ARG A 60 -14.77 20.88 -12.42
N ASP A 61 -16.05 21.15 -12.15
CA ASP A 61 -16.67 22.45 -12.40
C ASP A 61 -16.07 23.55 -11.54
N GLN A 62 -15.70 23.26 -10.30
CA GLN A 62 -15.01 24.24 -9.43
C GLN A 62 -13.61 24.56 -9.96
N LEU A 63 -12.92 23.55 -10.49
CA LEU A 63 -11.57 23.73 -11.04
C LEU A 63 -11.56 24.63 -12.28
N GLN A 64 -12.65 24.68 -13.04
CA GLN A 64 -12.80 25.59 -14.19
C GLN A 64 -12.93 27.07 -13.78
N ASN A 65 -13.26 27.34 -12.52
CA ASN A 65 -13.52 28.68 -12.00
C ASN A 65 -12.39 29.24 -11.11
N VAL A 66 -11.21 28.58 -11.09
CA VAL A 66 -10.05 29.02 -10.31
C VAL A 66 -9.62 30.43 -10.74
N GLN A 67 -9.50 31.34 -9.78
CA GLN A 67 -9.07 32.72 -10.06
C GLN A 67 -7.60 32.96 -9.71
N ALA A 68 -7.10 32.34 -8.64
CA ALA A 68 -5.74 32.51 -8.20
C ALA A 68 -4.96 31.20 -8.24
N ARG A 69 -5.36 30.20 -7.43
CA ARG A 69 -4.59 28.96 -7.26
C ARG A 69 -5.48 27.77 -6.91
N SER A 70 -5.05 26.60 -7.33
CA SER A 70 -5.60 25.33 -6.87
C SER A 70 -4.49 24.34 -6.53
N TYR A 71 -4.77 23.48 -5.56
CA TYR A 71 -3.87 22.39 -5.16
C TYR A 71 -4.71 21.15 -4.88
N MET A 72 -4.12 19.96 -5.05
CA MET A 72 -4.80 18.69 -4.78
C MET A 72 -3.84 17.67 -4.19
N GLY A 73 -4.39 16.66 -3.53
CA GLY A 73 -3.63 15.55 -3.00
C GLY A 73 -4.51 14.50 -2.34
N VAL A 74 -3.85 13.60 -1.61
CA VAL A 74 -4.49 12.52 -0.86
C VAL A 74 -4.11 12.59 0.61
N LEU A 75 -5.03 12.17 1.46
CA LEU A 75 -4.88 12.00 2.90
C LEU A 75 -5.10 10.51 3.22
N PRO A 76 -4.06 9.67 3.08
CA PRO A 76 -4.21 8.22 3.24
C PRO A 76 -4.64 7.83 4.65
N GLU A 77 -4.30 8.61 5.68
CA GLU A 77 -4.66 8.35 7.08
C GLU A 77 -6.18 8.37 7.33
N ILE A 78 -6.93 9.08 6.48
CA ILE A 78 -8.39 9.19 6.59
C ILE A 78 -9.12 8.70 5.33
N ASN A 79 -8.42 8.06 4.38
CA ASN A 79 -8.98 7.60 3.11
C ASN A 79 -9.79 8.70 2.39
N ARG A 80 -9.20 9.89 2.25
CA ARG A 80 -9.81 11.01 1.51
C ARG A 80 -8.85 11.58 0.50
N ALA A 81 -9.40 12.10 -0.59
CA ALA A 81 -8.71 13.03 -1.46
C ALA A 81 -9.18 14.47 -1.16
N TRP A 82 -8.33 15.44 -1.47
CA TRP A 82 -8.61 16.85 -1.24
C TRP A 82 -8.26 17.70 -2.45
N LEU A 83 -8.99 18.80 -2.60
CA LEU A 83 -8.82 19.81 -3.62
C LEU A 83 -9.06 21.17 -2.98
N SER A 84 -8.11 22.08 -3.08
CA SER A 84 -8.33 23.49 -2.79
C SER A 84 -8.52 24.27 -4.09
N VAL A 85 -9.51 25.15 -4.09
CA VAL A 85 -9.77 26.14 -5.13
C VAL A 85 -9.85 27.49 -4.43
N ASP A 86 -8.83 28.32 -4.62
CA ASP A 86 -8.65 29.61 -3.96
C ASP A 86 -8.74 29.52 -2.42
N ASN A 87 -9.88 29.88 -1.84
CA ASN A 87 -10.14 29.85 -0.40
C ASN A 87 -11.06 28.70 0.05
N VAL A 88 -11.48 27.82 -0.86
CA VAL A 88 -12.41 26.72 -0.58
C VAL A 88 -11.67 25.39 -0.62
N LEU A 89 -11.89 24.56 0.40
CA LEU A 89 -11.33 23.21 0.51
C LEU A 89 -12.44 22.17 0.36
N TYR A 90 -12.25 21.26 -0.58
CA TYR A 90 -13.13 20.11 -0.82
C TYR A 90 -12.43 18.84 -0.35
N LEU A 91 -13.18 17.96 0.31
CA LEU A 91 -12.75 16.60 0.64
C LEU A 91 -13.78 15.63 0.09
N TRP A 92 -13.30 14.51 -0.43
CA TRP A 92 -14.18 13.43 -0.88
C TRP A 92 -13.54 12.06 -0.67
N GLU A 93 -14.40 11.05 -0.68
CA GLU A 93 -13.99 9.65 -0.74
C GLU A 93 -13.70 9.30 -2.21
N PRO A 94 -12.46 8.90 -2.55
CA PRO A 94 -12.23 8.25 -3.83
C PRO A 94 -13.11 7.00 -3.85
N LEU A 95 -13.87 6.78 -4.93
CA LEU A 95 -14.80 5.65 -5.06
C LEU A 95 -14.14 4.25 -5.03
N ALA A 96 -12.86 4.15 -4.67
CA ALA A 96 -12.18 2.88 -4.54
C ALA A 96 -12.76 2.09 -3.34
N PRO A 97 -13.15 0.81 -3.53
CA PRO A 97 -13.71 0.00 -2.46
C PRO A 97 -12.67 -0.27 -1.36
N GLN A 98 -13.17 -0.41 -0.12
CA GLN A 98 -12.40 -0.80 1.07
C GLN A 98 -11.94 -2.25 1.01
#